data_AF-A0A8S4R143-F1
#
_entry.id   AF-A0A8S4R143-F1
#
_cell.length_a   1.000
_cell.length_b   1.000
_cell.length_c   1.000
_cell.angle_alpha   90.00
_cell.angle_beta   90.00
_cell.angle_gamma   90.00
#
_symmetry.space_group_name_H-M   'P 1'
#
loop_
_entity.id
_entity.type
_entity.pdbx_description
1 polymer ?
#
loop_
_entity_poly.entity_id
_entity_poly.type
_entity_poly.pdbx_seq_one_letter_code
_entity_poly.pdbx_strand_id
1 'polypeptide(L)'
;WCYVVLLLGTLACCTAVAAHTIARLRVGPPLAVLRPAALLSLQELDFPAVALCSHNIISRAALESYASYLYSLERNNTYSMESLKNNLMAFSGVMTSAGQMAFDANFTKYLAAVARETNITNIIYKLSPKCESMLVRCSWGMHRTACRHLFAKRVTDLGYCCVFNARYSLEDRNNTPFRATMVGQDSGLSVVIQENTDDFTAVRRTGEELQLLLFDGSQYPLTRAGVIRSYPVRRSASVFVTLRATVQRASDSLRHYSEAWVGLCYHSEAWVSTSLGIK
;
A
#
# COMPACT_ATOMS: atom_id res chain seq x y z
N TRP A 1 33.72 44.92 51.09
CA TRP A 1 32.25 44.80 51.07
C TRP A 1 31.67 44.96 49.65
N CYS A 2 31.81 46.10 48.96
CA CYS A 2 31.27 46.26 47.59
C CYS A 2 31.76 45.21 46.58
N TYR A 3 33.05 44.87 46.58
CA TYR A 3 33.60 43.84 45.69
C TYR A 3 33.04 42.44 45.97
N VAL A 4 32.74 42.11 47.23
CA VAL A 4 32.16 40.83 47.62
C VAL A 4 30.71 40.74 47.16
N VAL A 5 29.94 41.83 47.27
CA VAL A 5 28.55 41.91 46.80
C VAL A 5 28.47 41.79 45.28
N LEU A 6 29.37 42.46 44.55
CA LEU A 6 29.47 42.33 43.08
C LEU A 6 29.84 40.90 42.66
N LEU A 7 30.75 40.24 43.37
CA LEU A 7 31.16 38.87 43.06
C LEU A 7 30.04 37.86 43.34
N LEU A 8 29.28 38.03 44.42
CA LEU A 8 28.10 37.20 44.70
C LEU A 8 26.96 37.43 43.69
N GLY A 9 26.74 38.68 43.27
CA GLY A 9 25.73 39.01 42.27
C GLY A 9 26.03 38.42 40.89
N THR A 10 27.29 38.45 40.46
CA THR A 10 27.72 37.83 39.20
C THR A 10 27.63 36.31 39.25
N LEU A 11 28.03 35.68 40.36
CA LEU A 11 27.89 34.24 40.56
C LEU A 11 26.42 33.78 40.48
N ALA A 12 25.52 34.49 41.14
CA ALA A 12 24.08 34.18 41.13
C ALA A 12 23.47 34.35 39.72
N CYS A 13 23.91 35.37 38.97
CA CYS A 13 23.47 35.56 37.59
C CYS A 13 23.96 34.41 36.69
N CYS A 14 25.23 34.01 36.81
CA CYS A 14 25.80 32.92 36.03
C CYS A 14 25.07 31.59 36.28
N THR A 15 24.75 31.26 37.54
CA THR A 15 24.02 30.02 37.86
C THR A 15 22.59 30.05 37.35
N ALA A 16 21.90 31.20 37.44
CA ALA A 16 20.56 31.37 36.90
C ALA A 16 20.51 31.21 35.37
N VAL A 17 21.45 31.83 34.65
CA VAL A 17 21.56 31.70 33.19
C VAL A 17 21.90 30.26 32.79
N ALA A 18 22.83 29.61 33.49
CA ALA A 18 23.17 28.22 33.24
C ALA A 18 21.97 27.28 33.46
N ALA A 19 21.26 27.45 34.58
CA ALA A 19 20.07 26.66 34.90
C ALA A 19 18.95 26.87 33.86
N HIS A 20 18.70 28.12 33.44
CA HIS A 20 17.72 28.43 32.40
C HIS A 20 18.10 27.79 31.06
N THR A 21 19.37 27.87 30.67
CA THR A 21 19.86 27.30 29.42
C THR A 21 19.78 25.78 29.41
N ILE A 22 20.15 25.12 30.51
CA ILE A 22 20.02 23.66 30.66
C ILE A 22 18.56 23.23 30.62
N ALA A 23 17.66 23.95 31.30
CA ALA A 23 16.23 23.67 31.27
C ALA A 23 15.67 23.81 29.84
N ARG A 24 16.06 24.85 29.12
CA ARG A 24 15.71 25.05 27.71
C ARG A 24 16.24 23.94 26.80
N LEU A 25 17.49 23.50 26.98
CA LEU A 25 18.09 22.41 26.20
C LEU A 25 17.43 21.05 26.46
N ARG A 26 16.92 20.82 27.67
CA ARG A 26 16.18 19.59 28.01
C ARG A 26 14.78 19.53 27.40
N VAL A 27 14.17 20.69 27.14
CA VAL A 27 12.81 20.80 26.56
C VAL A 27 12.84 21.06 25.06
N GLY A 28 13.95 21.61 24.54
CA GLY A 28 14.11 21.91 23.11
C GLY A 28 14.16 20.64 22.25
N PRO A 29 13.65 20.71 21.01
CA PRO A 29 13.70 19.57 20.10
C PRO A 29 15.16 19.18 19.78
N PRO A 30 15.44 17.88 19.57
CA PRO A 30 16.78 17.44 19.21
C PRO A 30 17.22 18.06 17.89
N LEU A 31 18.49 18.48 17.81
CA LEU A 31 19.08 18.94 16.56
C LEU A 31 19.23 17.75 15.60
N ALA A 32 18.42 17.71 14.55
CA ALA A 32 18.56 16.74 13.48
C ALA A 32 19.67 17.18 12.52
N VAL A 33 20.79 16.43 12.51
CA VAL A 33 21.87 16.64 11.54
C VAL A 33 21.79 15.55 10.49
N LEU A 34 21.45 15.93 9.26
CA LEU A 34 21.51 15.03 8.11
C LEU A 34 22.96 14.89 7.67
N ARG A 35 23.56 13.72 7.94
CA ARG A 35 24.84 13.34 7.35
C ARG A 35 24.57 12.57 6.05
N PRO A 36 25.21 12.92 4.92
CA PRO A 36 25.16 12.08 3.73
C PRO A 36 25.70 10.70 4.09
N ALA A 37 24.88 9.67 3.93
CA ALA A 37 25.33 8.30 4.11
C ALA A 37 26.33 7.92 3.00
N ALA A 38 27.19 6.94 3.30
CA ALA A 38 27.95 6.25 2.26
C ALA A 38 27.00 5.70 1.18
N LEU A 39 27.51 5.56 -0.04
CA LEU A 39 26.77 4.98 -1.17
C LEU A 39 26.22 3.61 -0.77
N LEU A 40 24.90 3.51 -0.60
CA LEU A 40 24.23 2.23 -0.41
C LEU A 40 24.26 1.42 -1.71
N SER A 41 24.50 0.12 -1.58
CA SER A 41 24.32 -0.79 -2.70
C SER A 41 22.82 -0.97 -2.98
N LEU A 42 22.44 -1.09 -4.25
CA LEU A 42 21.05 -1.38 -4.63
C LEU A 42 20.53 -2.69 -4.03
N GLN A 43 21.44 -3.64 -3.75
CA GLN A 43 21.11 -4.93 -3.13
C GLN A 43 20.73 -4.84 -1.64
N GLU A 44 20.94 -3.68 -1.02
CA GLU A 44 20.52 -3.38 0.36
C GLU A 44 19.17 -2.66 0.40
N LEU A 45 18.63 -2.29 -0.77
CA LEU A 45 17.38 -1.56 -0.90
C LEU A 45 16.29 -2.47 -1.45
N ASP A 46 15.25 -2.64 -0.65
CA ASP A 46 14.04 -3.30 -1.11
C ASP A 46 13.40 -2.47 -2.23
N PHE A 47 13.11 -3.11 -3.36
CA PHE A 47 12.35 -2.48 -4.41
C PHE A 47 10.95 -2.13 -3.87
N PRO A 48 10.34 -1.00 -4.25
CA PRO A 48 9.01 -0.65 -3.78
C PRO A 48 7.99 -1.72 -4.17
N ALA A 49 6.90 -1.80 -3.42
CA ALA A 49 5.74 -2.53 -3.88
C ALA A 49 5.05 -1.75 -5.00
N VAL A 50 4.53 -2.51 -5.98
CA VAL A 50 3.83 -1.95 -7.14
C VAL A 50 2.46 -2.60 -7.21
N ALA A 51 1.38 -1.82 -7.00
CA ALA A 51 0.02 -2.30 -7.20
C ALA A 51 -0.55 -1.81 -8.53
N LEU A 52 -1.06 -2.75 -9.32
CA LEU A 52 -1.81 -2.50 -10.55
C LEU A 52 -3.28 -2.76 -10.25
N CYS A 53 -4.05 -1.68 -10.14
CA CYS A 53 -5.44 -1.68 -9.73
C CYS A 53 -6.33 -1.41 -10.94
N SER A 54 -7.04 -2.44 -11.41
CA SER A 54 -8.04 -2.26 -12.46
C SER A 54 -9.08 -1.23 -12.04
N HIS A 55 -9.63 -0.55 -13.04
CA HIS A 55 -10.80 0.29 -12.85
C HIS A 55 -12.06 -0.53 -12.53
N ASN A 56 -12.09 -1.78 -13.00
CA ASN A 56 -13.17 -2.71 -12.75
C ASN A 56 -13.06 -3.34 -11.36
N ILE A 57 -14.11 -3.18 -10.56
CA ILE A 57 -14.22 -3.77 -9.23
C ILE A 57 -14.74 -5.21 -9.33
N ILE A 58 -15.70 -5.44 -10.23
CA ILE A 58 -16.38 -6.74 -10.42
C ILE A 58 -16.26 -7.16 -11.89
N SER A 59 -15.52 -8.24 -12.12
CA SER A 59 -15.43 -8.91 -13.41
C SER A 59 -16.77 -9.56 -13.77
N ARG A 60 -17.27 -9.31 -14.98
CA ARG A 60 -18.48 -9.95 -15.53
C ARG A 60 -18.30 -11.46 -15.55
N ALA A 61 -17.18 -11.95 -16.07
CA ALA A 61 -16.89 -13.38 -16.12
C ALA A 61 -16.85 -14.01 -14.72
N ALA A 62 -16.26 -13.31 -13.74
CA ALA A 62 -16.24 -13.76 -12.36
C ALA A 62 -17.64 -13.78 -11.72
N LEU A 63 -18.43 -12.74 -11.98
CA LEU A 63 -19.82 -12.62 -11.54
C LEU A 63 -20.67 -13.76 -12.10
N GLU A 64 -20.57 -14.03 -13.40
CA GLU A 64 -21.32 -15.10 -14.07
C GLU A 64 -20.90 -16.47 -13.57
N SER A 65 -19.61 -16.71 -13.42
CA SER A 65 -19.09 -17.96 -12.88
C SER A 65 -19.57 -18.19 -11.45
N TYR A 66 -19.55 -17.16 -10.60
CA TYR A 66 -19.95 -17.30 -9.20
C TYR A 66 -21.48 -17.41 -9.04
N ALA A 67 -22.26 -16.64 -9.80
CA ALA A 67 -23.72 -16.77 -9.82
C ALA A 67 -24.15 -18.16 -10.30
N SER A 68 -23.51 -18.70 -11.35
CA SER A 68 -23.76 -20.04 -11.86
C SER A 68 -23.41 -21.12 -10.83
N TYR A 69 -22.30 -20.95 -10.12
CA TYR A 69 -21.92 -21.83 -9.02
C TYR A 69 -22.98 -21.83 -7.90
N LEU A 70 -23.42 -20.65 -7.43
CA LEU A 70 -24.46 -20.54 -6.41
C LEU A 70 -25.79 -21.17 -6.87
N TYR A 71 -26.17 -20.91 -8.12
CA TYR A 71 -27.38 -21.48 -8.71
C TYR A 71 -27.32 -23.02 -8.78
N SER A 72 -26.14 -23.60 -9.03
CA SER A 72 -25.96 -25.05 -9.07
C SER A 72 -26.02 -25.74 -7.69
N LEU A 73 -25.75 -25.01 -6.61
CA LEU A 73 -25.81 -25.52 -5.24
C LEU A 73 -27.23 -25.45 -4.67
N GLU A 74 -28.04 -24.53 -5.17
CA GLU A 74 -29.37 -24.28 -4.64
C GLU A 74 -30.41 -25.21 -5.26
N ARG A 75 -31.14 -25.94 -4.42
CA ARG A 75 -32.23 -26.83 -4.86
C ARG A 75 -33.61 -26.16 -4.88
N ASN A 76 -33.79 -25.08 -4.11
CA ASN A 76 -35.09 -24.48 -3.85
C ASN A 76 -35.39 -23.26 -4.74
N ASN A 77 -34.44 -22.83 -5.59
CA ASN A 77 -34.57 -21.67 -6.48
C ASN A 77 -35.07 -20.39 -5.77
N THR A 78 -34.59 -20.10 -4.56
CA THR A 78 -34.97 -18.91 -3.78
C THR A 78 -34.62 -17.63 -4.54
N TYR A 79 -33.49 -17.63 -5.26
CA TYR A 79 -33.08 -16.51 -6.10
C TYR A 79 -33.00 -16.92 -7.57
N SER A 80 -33.55 -16.09 -8.45
CA SER A 80 -33.31 -16.21 -9.90
C SER A 80 -31.84 -15.89 -10.23
N MET A 81 -31.35 -16.34 -11.38
CA MET A 81 -29.99 -16.03 -11.84
C MET A 81 -29.73 -14.52 -11.89
N GLU A 82 -30.73 -13.74 -12.33
CA GLU A 82 -30.63 -12.28 -12.37
C GLU A 82 -30.57 -11.68 -10.96
N SER A 83 -31.41 -12.15 -10.03
CA SER A 83 -31.38 -11.73 -8.63
C SER A 83 -30.06 -12.08 -7.95
N LEU A 84 -29.46 -13.24 -8.26
CA LEU A 84 -28.12 -13.60 -7.78
C LEU A 84 -27.07 -12.60 -8.27
N LYS A 85 -27.05 -12.32 -9.58
CA LYS A 85 -26.12 -11.35 -10.17
C LYS A 85 -26.30 -9.96 -9.56
N ASN A 86 -27.53 -9.48 -9.42
CA ASN A 86 -27.83 -8.16 -8.85
C ASN A 86 -27.37 -8.04 -7.39
N ASN A 87 -27.65 -9.04 -6.55
CA ASN A 87 -27.20 -9.02 -5.16
C ASN A 87 -25.67 -9.17 -5.03
N LEU A 88 -25.02 -9.96 -5.90
CA LEU A 88 -23.56 -10.05 -5.94
C LEU A 88 -22.91 -8.72 -6.36
N MET A 89 -23.49 -8.04 -7.35
CA MET A 89 -23.02 -6.71 -7.78
C MET A 89 -23.15 -5.67 -6.68
N ALA A 90 -24.19 -5.75 -5.84
CA ALA A 90 -24.40 -4.82 -4.74
C ALA A 90 -23.26 -4.81 -3.71
N PHE A 91 -22.46 -5.88 -3.60
CA PHE A 91 -21.24 -5.88 -2.76
C PHE A 91 -20.18 -4.86 -3.22
N SER A 92 -20.24 -4.39 -4.48
CA SER A 92 -19.39 -3.28 -4.92
C SER A 92 -19.60 -2.01 -4.11
N GLY A 93 -20.80 -1.80 -3.54
CA GLY A 93 -21.11 -0.64 -2.69
C GLY A 93 -20.27 -0.53 -1.41
N VAL A 94 -19.57 -1.59 -1.00
CA VAL A 94 -18.58 -1.53 0.10
C VAL A 94 -17.31 -0.78 -0.34
N MET A 95 -17.02 -0.76 -1.64
CA MET A 95 -15.81 -0.17 -2.22
C MET A 95 -16.08 1.10 -3.04
N THR A 96 -17.32 1.33 -3.47
CA THR A 96 -17.71 2.51 -4.24
C THR A 96 -18.86 3.26 -3.57
N SER A 97 -18.83 4.59 -3.69
CA SER A 97 -19.95 5.47 -3.34
C SER A 97 -20.99 5.58 -4.47
N ALA A 98 -20.78 4.91 -5.60
CA ALA A 98 -21.64 5.01 -6.78
C ALA A 98 -22.86 4.10 -6.66
N GLY A 99 -24.01 4.70 -6.35
CA GLY A 99 -25.35 4.14 -6.53
C GLY A 99 -25.72 3.06 -5.51
N GLN A 100 -26.79 3.28 -4.76
CA GLN A 100 -27.44 2.22 -4.00
C GLN A 100 -28.04 1.20 -4.97
N MET A 101 -27.28 0.14 -5.27
CA MET A 101 -27.87 -1.06 -5.85
C MET A 101 -28.81 -1.68 -4.82
N ALA A 102 -29.99 -2.09 -5.26
CA ALA A 102 -30.92 -2.81 -4.40
C ALA A 102 -30.25 -4.08 -3.88
N PHE A 103 -30.15 -4.18 -2.55
CA PHE A 103 -29.54 -5.31 -1.86
C PHE A 103 -30.57 -5.95 -0.95
N ASP A 104 -30.80 -7.25 -1.15
CA ASP A 104 -31.62 -8.03 -0.23
C ASP A 104 -30.80 -8.36 1.02
N ALA A 105 -31.22 -7.81 2.17
CA ALA A 105 -30.55 -8.04 3.45
C ALA A 105 -30.50 -9.53 3.85
N ASN A 106 -31.40 -10.37 3.32
CA ASN A 106 -31.39 -11.82 3.56
C ASN A 106 -30.38 -12.56 2.67
N PHE A 107 -29.81 -11.91 1.65
CA PHE A 107 -28.88 -12.56 0.74
C PHE A 107 -27.59 -13.05 1.44
N THR A 108 -27.14 -12.36 2.47
CA THR A 108 -25.98 -12.82 3.28
C THR A 108 -26.29 -14.11 4.04
N LYS A 109 -27.52 -14.25 4.57
CA LYS A 109 -27.97 -15.50 5.20
C LYS A 109 -28.04 -16.63 4.18
N TYR A 110 -28.51 -16.33 2.98
CA TYR A 110 -28.52 -17.27 1.85
C TYR A 110 -27.10 -17.76 1.50
N LEU A 111 -26.13 -16.84 1.34
CA LEU A 111 -24.73 -17.20 1.05
C LEU A 111 -24.11 -18.06 2.16
N ALA A 112 -24.41 -17.75 3.42
CA ALA A 112 -23.96 -18.53 4.56
C ALA A 112 -24.56 -19.95 4.55
N ALA A 113 -25.84 -20.10 4.16
CA ALA A 113 -26.52 -21.39 4.12
C ALA A 113 -26.10 -22.27 2.93
N VAL A 114 -26.02 -21.68 1.73
CA VAL A 114 -25.79 -22.41 0.47
C VAL A 114 -24.30 -22.59 0.18
N ALA A 115 -23.52 -21.51 0.25
CA ALA A 115 -22.11 -21.52 -0.10
C ALA A 115 -21.16 -21.64 1.10
N ARG A 116 -21.70 -21.65 2.33
CA ARG A 116 -20.92 -21.56 3.59
C ARG A 116 -19.98 -20.36 3.59
N GLU A 117 -20.36 -19.29 2.90
CA GLU A 117 -19.55 -18.10 2.73
C GLU A 117 -20.12 -16.97 3.59
N THR A 118 -19.41 -16.63 4.66
CA THR A 118 -19.75 -15.53 5.56
C THR A 118 -18.79 -14.35 5.41
N ASN A 119 -17.66 -14.54 4.72
CA ASN A 119 -16.63 -13.53 4.60
C ASN A 119 -16.85 -12.70 3.32
N ILE A 120 -17.40 -11.50 3.50
CA ILE A 120 -17.64 -10.54 2.40
C ILE A 120 -16.35 -10.23 1.65
N THR A 121 -15.21 -10.15 2.33
CA THR A 121 -13.90 -9.92 1.72
C THR A 121 -13.52 -11.04 0.74
N ASN A 122 -13.89 -12.29 1.04
CA ASN A 122 -13.68 -13.42 0.14
C ASN A 122 -14.66 -13.43 -1.05
N ILE A 123 -15.91 -12.99 -0.83
CA ILE A 123 -16.88 -12.80 -1.92
C ILE A 123 -16.34 -11.77 -2.91
N ILE A 124 -15.92 -10.61 -2.41
CA ILE A 124 -15.33 -9.57 -3.25
C ILE A 124 -14.07 -10.10 -3.95
N TYR A 125 -13.21 -10.84 -3.27
CA TYR A 125 -12.02 -11.46 -3.88
C TYR A 125 -12.37 -12.35 -5.07
N LYS A 126 -13.44 -13.14 -4.97
CA LYS A 126 -13.93 -14.03 -6.04
C LYS A 126 -14.51 -13.23 -7.21
N LEU A 127 -15.16 -12.10 -6.94
CA LEU A 127 -15.78 -11.23 -7.94
C LEU A 127 -14.77 -10.29 -8.63
N SER A 128 -13.65 -9.98 -8.00
CA SER A 128 -12.63 -9.10 -8.56
C SER A 128 -11.88 -9.72 -9.75
N PRO A 129 -11.43 -8.90 -10.71
CA PRO A 129 -10.62 -9.36 -11.84
C PRO A 129 -9.41 -10.20 -11.41
N LYS A 130 -9.07 -11.22 -12.21
CA LYS A 130 -7.89 -12.06 -11.98
C LYS A 130 -6.64 -11.36 -12.51
N CYS A 131 -5.51 -11.54 -11.82
CA CYS A 131 -4.24 -10.98 -12.27
C CYS A 131 -3.75 -11.65 -13.55
N GLU A 132 -4.01 -12.95 -13.69
CA GLU A 132 -3.64 -13.75 -14.84
C GLU A 132 -4.37 -13.33 -16.12
N SER A 133 -5.58 -12.78 -16.00
CA SER A 133 -6.32 -12.23 -17.15
C SER A 133 -5.88 -10.82 -17.52
N MET A 134 -5.31 -10.06 -16.58
CA MET A 134 -4.93 -8.66 -16.78
C MET A 134 -3.45 -8.50 -17.18
N LEU A 135 -2.56 -9.34 -16.66
CA LEU A 135 -1.11 -9.23 -16.85
C LEU A 135 -0.63 -10.21 -17.93
N VAL A 136 -0.29 -9.68 -19.11
CA VAL A 136 0.04 -10.50 -20.29
C VAL A 136 1.52 -10.88 -20.34
N ARG A 137 2.40 -9.94 -19.98
CA ARG A 137 3.85 -10.17 -19.95
C ARG A 137 4.44 -9.47 -18.76
N CYS A 138 5.33 -10.16 -18.04
CA CYS A 138 6.07 -9.59 -16.94
C CYS A 138 7.55 -9.93 -17.06
N SER A 139 8.39 -9.03 -16.58
CA SER A 139 9.83 -9.21 -16.49
C SER A 139 10.38 -8.48 -15.29
N TRP A 140 11.45 -9.05 -14.73
CA TRP A 140 12.18 -8.51 -13.60
C TRP A 140 13.68 -8.59 -13.89
N GLY A 141 14.38 -7.45 -13.83
CA GLY A 141 15.83 -7.40 -14.04
C GLY A 141 16.25 -7.99 -15.39
N MET A 142 15.58 -7.60 -16.48
CA MET A 142 15.77 -8.10 -17.86
C MET A 142 15.37 -9.56 -18.08
N HIS A 143 14.91 -10.29 -17.06
CA HIS A 143 14.49 -11.68 -17.18
C HIS A 143 12.97 -11.79 -17.30
N ARG A 144 12.51 -12.51 -18.31
CA ARG A 144 11.08 -12.79 -18.49
C ARG A 144 10.63 -13.81 -17.43
N THR A 145 9.63 -13.43 -16.64
CA THR A 145 9.10 -14.25 -15.55
C THR A 145 7.59 -14.32 -15.67
N ALA A 146 6.99 -15.48 -15.37
CA ALA A 146 5.53 -15.59 -15.40
C ALA A 146 4.91 -14.63 -14.36
N CYS A 147 3.90 -13.86 -14.78
CA CYS A 147 3.30 -12.82 -13.94
C CYS A 147 2.79 -13.33 -12.59
N ARG A 148 2.26 -14.56 -12.54
CA ARG A 148 1.83 -15.24 -11.31
C ARG A 148 2.92 -15.46 -10.25
N HIS A 149 4.20 -15.42 -10.65
CA HIS A 149 5.33 -15.54 -9.72
C HIS A 149 5.82 -14.19 -9.21
N LEU A 150 5.40 -13.09 -9.85
CA LEU A 150 5.77 -11.72 -9.46
C LEU A 150 4.62 -11.01 -8.74
N PHE A 151 3.39 -11.23 -9.18
CA PHE A 151 2.20 -10.54 -8.69
C PHE A 151 1.27 -11.49 -7.96
N ALA A 152 0.73 -11.01 -6.84
CA ALA A 152 -0.36 -11.65 -6.14
C ALA A 152 -1.55 -10.70 -6.02
N LYS A 153 -2.77 -11.25 -5.98
CA LYS A 153 -3.97 -10.44 -5.73
C LYS A 153 -4.03 -10.09 -4.26
N ARG A 154 -3.99 -8.78 -3.93
CA ARG A 154 -4.01 -8.27 -2.56
C ARG A 154 -5.02 -7.15 -2.40
N VAL A 155 -5.57 -7.05 -1.20
CA VAL A 155 -6.44 -5.94 -0.83
C VAL A 155 -5.62 -4.67 -0.63
N THR A 156 -6.14 -3.56 -1.14
CA THR A 156 -5.60 -2.20 -1.06
C THR A 156 -6.74 -1.23 -0.75
N ASP A 157 -6.44 0.05 -0.50
CA ASP A 157 -7.45 1.11 -0.36
C ASP A 157 -8.31 1.31 -1.63
N LEU A 158 -7.90 0.70 -2.75
CA LEU A 158 -8.58 0.73 -4.04
C LEU A 158 -9.37 -0.54 -4.36
N GLY A 159 -9.44 -1.51 -3.42
CA GLY A 159 -10.00 -2.84 -3.63
C GLY A 159 -8.90 -3.87 -3.90
N TYR A 160 -9.24 -4.97 -4.57
CA TYR A 160 -8.25 -5.99 -4.94
C TYR A 160 -7.43 -5.58 -6.16
N CYS A 161 -6.12 -5.55 -5.99
CA CYS A 161 -5.17 -5.20 -7.03
C CYS A 161 -4.12 -6.31 -7.20
N CYS A 162 -3.43 -6.29 -8.33
CA CYS A 162 -2.26 -7.14 -8.55
C CYS A 162 -1.04 -6.45 -7.99
N VAL A 163 -0.46 -7.00 -6.92
CA VAL A 163 0.62 -6.36 -6.17
C VAL A 163 1.90 -7.15 -6.30
N PHE A 164 2.96 -6.47 -6.75
CA PHE A 164 4.33 -6.93 -6.77
C PHE A 164 5.04 -6.52 -5.47
N ASN A 165 5.87 -7.41 -4.94
CA ASN A 165 6.76 -7.18 -3.80
C ASN A 165 6.05 -6.66 -2.53
N ALA A 166 4.81 -7.10 -2.28
CA ALA A 166 4.10 -6.84 -1.04
C ALA A 166 4.71 -7.63 0.13
N ARG A 167 4.66 -7.06 1.33
CA ARG A 167 5.11 -7.67 2.61
C ARG A 167 4.21 -7.30 3.80
N TYR A 168 3.11 -6.58 3.55
CA TYR A 168 2.15 -6.17 4.59
C TYR A 168 1.08 -7.23 4.88
N SER A 169 0.86 -8.18 3.97
CA SER A 169 -0.05 -9.30 4.17
C SER A 169 0.64 -10.43 4.93
N LEU A 170 -0.09 -11.17 5.77
CA LEU A 170 0.44 -12.33 6.50
C LEU A 170 1.06 -13.37 5.56
N GLU A 171 0.45 -13.55 4.38
CA GLU A 171 0.91 -14.48 3.34
C GLU A 171 2.26 -14.09 2.74
N ASP A 172 2.59 -12.80 2.73
CA ASP A 172 3.78 -12.27 2.06
C ASP A 172 4.87 -11.78 3.02
N ARG A 173 4.58 -11.70 4.32
CA ARG A 173 5.48 -11.10 5.31
C ARG A 173 6.86 -11.77 5.36
N ASN A 174 6.91 -13.07 5.07
CA ASN A 174 8.13 -13.86 5.07
C ASN A 174 8.78 -13.99 3.67
N ASN A 175 8.19 -13.39 2.63
CA ASN A 175 8.77 -13.42 1.30
C ASN A 175 10.04 -12.59 1.26
N THR A 176 11.07 -13.12 0.61
CA THR A 176 12.30 -12.37 0.37
C THR A 176 11.99 -11.18 -0.55
N PRO A 177 12.30 -9.94 -0.16
CA PRO A 177 12.00 -8.77 -0.97
C PRO A 177 12.79 -8.80 -2.28
N PHE A 178 12.14 -8.41 -3.38
CA PHE A 178 12.82 -8.14 -4.62
C PHE A 178 13.70 -6.90 -4.46
N ARG A 179 14.95 -6.98 -4.94
CA ARG A 179 15.93 -5.89 -4.89
C ARG A 179 16.58 -5.72 -6.25
N ALA A 180 16.70 -4.48 -6.70
CA ALA A 180 17.35 -4.19 -7.97
C ALA A 180 18.86 -4.45 -7.82
N THR A 181 19.48 -5.04 -8.84
CA THR A 181 20.93 -5.24 -8.89
C THR A 181 21.63 -4.20 -9.75
N MET A 182 20.91 -3.56 -10.67
CA MET A 182 21.42 -2.61 -11.65
C MET A 182 20.43 -1.48 -11.87
N VAL A 183 20.93 -0.32 -12.26
CA VAL A 183 20.11 0.81 -12.73
C VAL A 183 19.92 0.71 -14.24
N GLY A 184 18.69 0.89 -14.70
CA GLY A 184 18.35 0.86 -16.11
C GLY A 184 16.85 0.66 -16.29
N GLN A 185 16.34 1.07 -17.45
CA GLN A 185 14.92 0.92 -17.78
C GLN A 185 14.49 -0.54 -17.77
N ASP A 186 15.33 -1.44 -18.29
CA ASP A 186 15.05 -2.88 -18.35
C ASP A 186 15.51 -3.64 -17.10
N SER A 187 16.28 -2.99 -16.22
CA SER A 187 16.83 -3.59 -15.00
C SER A 187 15.82 -3.65 -13.83
N GLY A 188 14.64 -3.06 -13.99
CA GLY A 188 13.57 -3.04 -13.00
C GLY A 188 12.42 -4.00 -13.31
N LEU A 189 11.21 -3.59 -12.94
CA LEU A 189 9.96 -4.26 -13.23
C LEU A 189 9.39 -3.74 -14.55
N SER A 190 9.07 -4.62 -15.49
CA SER A 190 8.36 -4.28 -16.73
C SER A 190 7.17 -5.20 -16.92
N VAL A 191 6.01 -4.60 -17.23
CA VAL A 191 4.72 -5.27 -17.28
C VAL A 191 3.92 -4.77 -18.46
N VAL A 192 3.33 -5.70 -19.21
CA VAL A 192 2.33 -5.42 -20.25
C VAL A 192 0.97 -5.81 -19.71
N ILE A 193 0.08 -4.83 -19.68
CA ILE A 193 -1.27 -4.95 -19.12
C ILE A 193 -2.29 -4.93 -20.24
N GLN A 194 -3.32 -5.77 -20.11
CA GLN A 194 -4.47 -5.79 -21.01
C GLN A 194 -5.74 -5.78 -20.16
N GLU A 195 -6.56 -4.74 -20.32
CA GLU A 195 -7.89 -4.68 -19.72
C GLU A 195 -8.94 -5.01 -20.78
N ASN A 196 -9.84 -5.93 -20.46
CA ASN A 196 -11.02 -6.23 -21.27
C ASN A 196 -12.20 -5.40 -20.76
N THR A 197 -12.59 -4.36 -21.49
CA THR A 197 -13.69 -3.47 -21.07
C THR A 197 -15.06 -4.13 -21.13
N ASP A 198 -15.24 -5.16 -21.94
CA ASP A 198 -16.52 -5.90 -21.99
C ASP A 198 -16.78 -6.63 -20.66
N ASP A 199 -15.72 -6.92 -19.90
CA ASP A 199 -15.78 -7.54 -18.59
C ASP A 199 -16.16 -6.57 -17.46
N PHE A 200 -16.33 -5.27 -17.76
CA PHE A 200 -16.57 -4.26 -16.74
C PHE A 200 -18.05 -4.26 -16.34
N THR A 201 -18.30 -4.48 -15.05
CA THR A 201 -19.68 -4.54 -14.51
C THR A 201 -19.91 -3.51 -13.41
N ALA A 202 -18.92 -3.29 -12.55
CA ALA A 202 -18.96 -2.25 -11.52
C ALA A 202 -17.63 -1.49 -11.51
N VAL A 203 -17.71 -0.16 -11.58
CA VAL A 203 -16.55 0.72 -11.75
C VAL A 203 -16.34 1.65 -10.55
N ARG A 204 -15.07 1.96 -10.22
CA ARG A 204 -14.73 2.64 -8.96
C ARG A 204 -15.06 4.13 -8.94
N ARG A 205 -15.06 4.83 -10.08
CA ARG A 205 -15.45 6.26 -10.28
C ARG A 205 -15.71 6.53 -11.77
N THR A 206 -16.17 7.71 -12.16
CA THR A 206 -16.18 8.15 -13.56
C THR A 206 -14.75 8.39 -14.07
N GLY A 207 -14.26 7.53 -14.97
CA GLY A 207 -12.97 7.67 -15.68
C GLY A 207 -12.28 6.32 -15.94
N GLU A 208 -11.84 6.04 -17.17
CA GLU A 208 -11.44 4.70 -17.63
C GLU A 208 -9.95 4.37 -17.45
N GLU A 209 -9.36 4.72 -16.31
CA GLU A 209 -7.91 4.60 -16.12
C GLU A 209 -7.57 3.57 -15.04
N LEU A 210 -6.68 2.63 -15.38
CA LEU A 210 -6.02 1.75 -14.44
C LEU A 210 -5.15 2.59 -13.49
N GLN A 211 -5.09 2.23 -12.22
CA GLN A 211 -4.24 2.94 -11.26
C GLN A 211 -3.01 2.13 -10.89
N LEU A 212 -1.84 2.74 -11.10
CA LEU A 212 -0.55 2.24 -10.64
C LEU A 212 -0.23 2.91 -9.29
N LEU A 213 -0.04 2.10 -8.25
CA LEU A 213 0.43 2.57 -6.95
C LEU A 213 1.88 2.15 -6.70
N LEU A 214 2.69 3.08 -6.20
CA LEU A 214 4.04 2.83 -5.69
C LEU A 214 4.10 3.19 -4.21
N PHE A 215 4.54 2.22 -3.40
CA PHE A 215 4.56 2.35 -1.95
C PHE A 215 5.62 1.41 -1.33
N ASP A 216 5.90 1.59 -0.04
CA ASP A 216 6.73 0.66 0.74
C ASP A 216 5.98 -0.66 0.92
N GLY A 217 6.57 -1.78 0.47
CA GLY A 217 5.93 -3.09 0.54
C GLY A 217 5.62 -3.58 1.96
N SER A 218 6.29 -3.04 2.98
CA SER A 218 6.00 -3.33 4.39
C SER A 218 4.76 -2.63 4.91
N GLN A 219 4.26 -1.62 4.20
CA GLN A 219 3.14 -0.78 4.64
C GLN A 219 1.90 -1.05 3.78
N TYR A 220 0.74 -1.01 4.43
CA TYR A 220 -0.53 -1.12 3.71
C TYR A 220 -0.77 0.11 2.84
N PRO A 221 -1.17 -0.05 1.56
CA PRO A 221 -1.31 1.07 0.66
C PRO A 221 -2.60 1.88 0.89
N LEU A 222 -2.57 2.85 1.81
CA LEU A 222 -3.58 3.91 2.03
C LEU A 222 -3.38 5.12 1.10
N THR A 223 -4.25 5.30 0.09
CA THR A 223 -4.08 6.38 -0.91
C THR A 223 -4.27 7.78 -0.32
N ARG A 224 -5.04 7.90 0.77
CA ARG A 224 -5.32 9.18 1.44
C ARG A 224 -4.26 9.60 2.46
N ALA A 225 -3.32 8.74 2.81
CA ALA A 225 -2.30 9.01 3.83
C ALA A 225 -1.08 9.81 3.31
N GLY A 226 -0.98 10.04 2.00
CA GLY A 226 0.09 10.84 1.38
C GLY A 226 1.45 10.14 1.23
N VAL A 227 1.58 8.90 1.71
CA VAL A 227 2.82 8.10 1.63
C VAL A 227 2.94 7.31 0.32
N ILE A 228 1.94 7.41 -0.56
CA ILE A 228 1.80 6.61 -1.77
C ILE A 228 1.82 7.51 -2.99
N ARG A 229 2.49 7.04 -4.04
CA ARG A 229 2.41 7.66 -5.37
C ARG A 229 1.42 6.88 -6.21
N SER A 230 0.40 7.58 -6.72
CA SER A 230 -0.62 7.02 -7.61
C SER A 230 -0.48 7.65 -8.98
N TYR A 231 -0.46 6.81 -10.02
CA TYR A 231 -0.39 7.24 -11.41
C TYR A 231 -1.58 6.65 -12.17
N PRO A 232 -2.42 7.48 -12.79
CA PRO A 232 -3.38 6.98 -13.77
C PRO A 232 -2.65 6.49 -15.00
N VAL A 233 -2.98 5.28 -15.45
CA VAL A 233 -2.43 4.65 -16.65
C VAL A 233 -3.54 4.56 -17.68
N ARG A 234 -3.36 5.28 -18.78
CA ARG A 234 -4.27 5.24 -19.92
C ARG A 234 -4.07 3.97 -20.74
N ARG A 235 -5.15 3.54 -21.40
CA ARG A 235 -5.10 2.47 -22.40
C ARG A 235 -4.21 2.87 -23.57
N SER A 236 -3.52 1.88 -24.15
CA SER A 236 -2.60 2.07 -25.29
C SER A 236 -1.47 3.08 -25.04
N ALA A 237 -1.08 3.29 -23.78
CA ALA A 237 0.03 4.14 -23.39
C ALA A 237 1.17 3.33 -22.79
N SER A 238 2.39 3.82 -22.95
CA SER A 238 3.57 3.34 -22.21
C SER A 238 3.90 4.34 -21.11
N VAL A 239 3.99 3.87 -19.87
CA VAL A 239 4.31 4.70 -18.70
C VAL A 239 5.66 4.23 -18.15
N PHE A 240 6.61 5.16 -18.08
CA PHE A 240 7.93 4.92 -17.50
C PHE A 240 8.03 5.68 -16.19
N VAL A 241 8.33 4.96 -15.11
CA VAL A 241 8.43 5.56 -13.78
C VAL A 241 9.85 5.45 -13.25
N THR A 242 10.50 6.60 -13.12
CA THR A 242 11.88 6.69 -12.61
C THR A 242 11.89 6.66 -11.09
N LEU A 243 12.44 5.61 -10.50
CA LEU A 243 12.50 5.45 -9.05
C LEU A 243 13.75 6.13 -8.48
N ARG A 244 13.59 7.01 -7.48
CA ARG A 244 14.71 7.50 -6.66
C ARG A 244 14.46 7.13 -5.21
N ALA A 245 15.26 6.19 -4.71
CA ALA A 245 15.26 5.85 -3.30
C ALA A 245 16.05 6.90 -2.51
N THR A 246 15.45 7.42 -1.45
CA THR A 246 16.13 8.22 -0.43
C THR A 246 16.03 7.46 0.86
N VAL A 247 17.14 7.07 1.47
CA VAL A 247 17.15 6.40 2.77
C VAL A 247 17.69 7.38 3.81
N GLN A 248 16.89 7.61 4.85
CA GLN A 248 17.31 8.35 6.02
C GLN A 248 17.30 7.39 7.19
N ARG A 249 18.43 7.25 7.90
CA ARG A 249 18.54 6.44 9.13
C ARG A 249 18.87 7.32 10.32
N ALA A 250 18.25 7.02 11.46
CA ALA A 250 18.63 7.60 12.74
C ALA A 250 20.04 7.14 13.12
N SER A 251 20.86 8.05 13.66
CA SER A 251 22.18 7.71 14.21
C SER A 251 22.03 6.79 15.42
N ASP A 252 22.92 5.80 15.57
CA ASP A 252 22.93 4.91 16.75
C ASP A 252 23.13 5.68 18.07
N SER A 253 23.73 6.86 18.01
CA SER A 253 23.85 7.76 19.18
C SER A 253 22.50 8.15 19.77
N LEU A 254 21.42 8.13 18.98
CA LEU A 254 20.08 8.51 19.44
C LEU A 254 19.41 7.42 20.30
N ARG A 255 19.91 6.18 20.29
CA ARG A 255 19.39 5.06 21.11
C ARG A 255 19.46 5.32 22.62
N HIS A 256 20.32 6.24 23.07
CA HIS A 256 20.47 6.58 24.48
C HIS A 256 19.37 7.53 25.01
N TYR A 257 18.58 8.14 24.12
CA TYR A 257 17.51 9.03 24.49
C TYR A 257 16.17 8.29 24.57
N SER A 258 15.33 8.65 25.54
CA SER A 258 14.01 8.04 25.71
C SER A 258 13.06 8.43 24.58
N GLU A 259 12.13 7.54 24.22
CA GLU A 259 11.11 7.78 23.19
C GLU A 259 10.30 9.05 23.45
N ALA A 260 9.96 9.32 24.72
CA ALA A 260 9.26 10.53 25.14
C ALA A 260 10.05 11.81 24.85
N TRP A 261 11.38 11.75 24.88
CA TRP A 261 12.26 12.88 24.60
C TRP A 261 12.48 13.07 23.08
N VAL A 262 12.54 11.96 22.34
CA VAL A 262 12.69 11.98 20.88
C VAL A 262 11.36 12.28 20.17
N GLY A 263 10.23 12.02 20.84
CA GLY A 263 8.89 12.19 20.27
C GLY A 263 8.54 11.15 19.20
N LEU A 264 9.29 10.05 19.11
CA LEU A 264 9.17 8.99 18.12
C LEU A 264 9.35 7.62 18.79
N CYS A 265 8.55 6.62 18.40
CA CYS A 265 8.73 5.24 18.86
C CYS A 265 9.92 4.58 18.15
N TYR A 266 10.81 3.94 18.92
CA TYR A 266 11.89 3.11 18.37
C TYR A 266 11.37 1.68 18.19
N HIS A 267 10.74 1.40 17.05
CA HIS A 267 10.70 0.00 16.62
C HIS A 267 12.07 -0.37 16.05
N SER A 268 12.54 -1.58 16.41
CA SER A 268 13.91 -2.10 16.30
C SER A 268 14.46 -2.29 14.88
N GLU A 269 13.91 -1.61 13.90
CA GLU A 269 14.46 -1.53 12.56
C GLU A 269 14.68 -0.05 12.30
N ALA A 270 15.92 0.30 11.95
CA ALA A 270 16.28 1.65 11.55
C ALA A 270 15.13 2.25 10.76
N TRP A 271 14.61 3.41 11.18
CA TRP A 271 13.78 4.23 10.31
C TRP A 271 14.54 4.28 9.00
N VAL A 272 14.07 3.55 8.01
CA VAL A 272 14.48 3.65 6.62
C VAL A 272 13.24 4.27 6.04
N SER A 273 13.11 5.58 6.21
CA SER A 273 12.17 6.33 5.41
C SER A 273 12.72 6.25 4.00
N THR A 274 12.35 5.20 3.26
CA THR A 274 12.54 5.15 1.81
C THR A 274 11.52 6.10 1.23
N SER A 275 11.82 7.40 1.27
CA SER A 275 11.03 8.35 0.50
C SER A 275 11.40 8.13 -0.95
N LEU A 276 10.50 7.47 -1.66
CA LEU A 276 10.59 7.30 -3.10
C LEU A 276 10.23 8.65 -3.73
N GLY A 277 11.28 9.44 -4.00
CA GLY A 277 11.14 10.62 -4.83
C GLY A 277 11.03 10.18 -6.29
N ILE A 278 10.06 10.69 -7.03
CA ILE A 278 9.98 10.49 -8.48
C ILE A 278 9.91 11.91 -9.05
N LYS A 279 10.87 12.26 -9.91
CA LYS A 279 10.80 13.47 -10.73
C LYS A 279 10.07 13.14 -12.02
#